data_AF-A0A4Y5ZNV8-F1
#
_entry.id   AF-A0A4Y5ZNV8-F1
#
_cell.length_a   1.000
_cell.length_b   1.000
_cell.length_c   1.000
_cell.angle_alpha   90.00
_cell.angle_beta   90.00
_cell.angle_gamma   90.00
#
_symmetry.space_group_name_H-M   'P 1'
#
loop_
_entity.id
_entity.type
_entity.pdbx_description
1 polymer ?
#
loop_
_entity_poly.entity_id
_entity_poly.type
_entity_poly.pdbx_seq_one_letter_code
_entity_poly.pdbx_strand_id
1 'polypeptide(L)'
;MLRVTDLAGNFTDSDDFVLKVDTSIPTTTVTINPQTTTDSTPILSGLVSAGLTNGEYVVITVNDKTYTSETGGAVVVDPDNNTWYLQLPDGDALSVKNYDVTAQVKAAPATVIPLG
;
A
#
# COMPACT_ATOMS: atom_id res chain seq x y z
N MET A 1 -32.46 -0.15 -1.03
CA MET A 1 -33.64 -1.04 -1.14
C MET A 1 -33.74 -1.70 -2.50
N LEU A 2 -33.35 -2.97 -2.61
CA LEU A 2 -33.59 -3.82 -3.79
C LEU A 2 -34.61 -4.89 -3.37
N ARG A 3 -35.64 -5.16 -4.18
CA ARG A 3 -36.72 -6.10 -3.85
C ARG A 3 -36.82 -7.20 -4.90
N VAL A 4 -36.77 -8.45 -4.48
CA VAL A 4 -36.98 -9.62 -5.38
C VAL A 4 -38.23 -10.37 -4.92
N THR A 5 -39.22 -10.47 -5.82
CA THR A 5 -40.44 -11.29 -5.65
C THR A 5 -40.14 -12.72 -6.06
N ASP A 6 -40.43 -13.71 -5.22
CA ASP A 6 -40.60 -15.08 -5.73
C ASP A 6 -42.00 -15.30 -6.35
N LEU A 7 -42.17 -16.39 -7.09
CA LEU A 7 -43.43 -16.71 -7.77
C LEU A 7 -44.62 -16.94 -6.81
N ALA A 8 -44.37 -17.21 -5.52
CA ALA A 8 -45.38 -17.37 -4.48
C ALA A 8 -45.69 -16.03 -3.75
N GLY A 9 -45.02 -14.94 -4.11
CA GLY A 9 -45.24 -13.62 -3.52
C GLY A 9 -44.56 -13.40 -2.18
N ASN A 10 -43.64 -14.28 -1.76
CA ASN A 10 -42.79 -13.95 -0.62
C ASN A 10 -41.72 -12.96 -1.03
N PHE A 11 -41.42 -12.06 -0.11
CA PHE A 11 -40.36 -11.09 -0.23
C PHE A 11 -39.61 -11.01 1.08
N THR A 12 -38.32 -10.74 0.97
CA THR A 12 -37.50 -10.30 2.08
C THR A 12 -36.79 -9.05 1.60
N ASP A 13 -36.84 -7.97 2.38
CA ASP A 13 -36.06 -6.78 2.09
C ASP A 13 -34.58 -7.11 2.29
N SER A 14 -33.72 -6.68 1.35
CA SER A 14 -32.27 -6.71 1.57
C SER A 14 -31.87 -5.51 2.43
N ASP A 15 -31.01 -5.69 3.43
CA ASP A 15 -30.42 -4.57 4.16
C ASP A 15 -29.67 -3.61 3.22
N ASP A 16 -29.68 -2.32 3.56
CA ASP A 16 -29.06 -1.27 2.74
C ASP A 16 -27.52 -1.37 2.79
N PHE A 17 -26.91 -1.99 1.79
CA PHE A 17 -25.45 -2.01 1.67
C PHE A 17 -24.88 -0.63 1.34
N VAL A 18 -24.05 -0.07 2.23
CA VAL A 18 -23.29 1.17 1.95
C VAL A 18 -21.85 0.83 1.60
N LEU A 19 -21.47 1.08 0.35
CA LEU A 19 -20.08 1.04 -0.10
C LEU A 19 -19.43 2.41 0.12
N LYS A 20 -18.43 2.50 1.01
CA LYS A 20 -17.58 3.69 1.10
C LYS A 20 -16.29 3.44 0.30
N VAL A 21 -16.23 4.00 -0.90
CA VAL A 21 -15.00 3.99 -1.72
C VAL A 21 -14.23 5.26 -1.43
N ASP A 22 -12.96 5.10 -1.05
CA ASP A 22 -12.01 6.19 -1.10
C ASP A 22 -11.31 6.20 -2.46
N THR A 23 -11.58 7.23 -3.27
CA THR A 23 -10.93 7.44 -4.57
C THR A 23 -9.97 8.62 -4.55
N SER A 24 -9.60 9.12 -3.37
CA SER A 24 -8.67 10.25 -3.29
C SER A 24 -7.28 9.82 -3.74
N ILE A 25 -6.66 10.61 -4.62
CA ILE A 25 -5.27 10.41 -5.03
C ILE A 25 -4.40 10.96 -3.90
N PRO A 26 -3.42 10.18 -3.39
CA PRO A 26 -2.47 10.68 -2.40
C PRO A 26 -1.78 11.95 -2.88
N THR A 27 -1.78 12.98 -2.04
CA THR A 27 -0.98 14.20 -2.30
C THR A 27 0.42 14.08 -1.73
N THR A 28 0.61 13.15 -0.78
CA THR A 28 1.90 12.78 -0.22
C THR A 28 2.76 12.09 -1.28
N THR A 29 4.01 12.51 -1.39
CA THR A 29 4.99 11.94 -2.31
C THR A 29 6.13 11.29 -1.53
N VAL A 30 6.88 10.41 -2.20
CA VAL A 30 8.01 9.68 -1.61
C VAL A 30 9.19 9.74 -2.57
N THR A 31 10.39 9.88 -2.03
CA THR A 31 11.65 9.87 -2.78
C THR A 31 12.50 8.66 -2.43
N ILE A 32 13.51 8.37 -3.25
CA ILE A 32 14.51 7.33 -3.00
C ILE A 32 15.89 7.98 -3.03
N ASN A 33 16.74 7.67 -2.04
CA ASN A 33 18.15 8.01 -2.08
C ASN A 33 18.88 7.05 -3.04
N PRO A 34 19.55 7.57 -4.09
CA PRO A 34 20.35 6.73 -4.98
C PRO A 34 21.54 6.14 -4.22
N GLN A 35 21.88 4.90 -4.51
CA GLN A 35 23.01 4.22 -3.90
C GLN A 35 23.72 3.29 -4.88
N THR A 36 25.01 3.07 -4.63
CA THR A 36 25.84 2.08 -5.31
C THR A 36 26.47 1.20 -4.25
N THR A 37 26.23 -0.10 -4.30
CA THR A 37 26.75 -1.06 -3.32
C THR A 37 26.92 -2.43 -3.96
N THR A 38 27.79 -3.26 -3.38
CA THR A 38 27.94 -4.68 -3.72
C THR A 38 27.19 -5.59 -2.74
N ASP A 39 26.53 -5.02 -1.73
CA ASP A 39 25.62 -5.75 -0.85
C ASP A 39 24.44 -6.29 -1.67
N SER A 40 24.21 -7.60 -1.58
CA SER A 40 23.07 -8.25 -2.25
C SER A 40 21.74 -7.95 -1.57
N THR A 41 21.76 -7.49 -0.32
CA THR A 41 20.59 -7.15 0.49
C THR A 41 20.74 -5.71 1.02
N PRO A 42 20.72 -4.68 0.14
CA PRO A 42 20.91 -3.31 0.58
C PRO A 42 19.73 -2.81 1.44
N ILE A 43 20.04 -1.81 2.26
CA ILE A 43 19.04 -0.95 2.89
C ILE A 43 18.72 0.20 1.92
N LEU A 44 17.52 0.21 1.36
CA LEU A 44 16.99 1.33 0.61
C LEU A 44 16.37 2.33 1.58
N SER A 45 16.46 3.63 1.27
CA SER A 45 15.89 4.68 2.10
C SER A 45 15.48 5.90 1.28
N GLY A 46 14.71 6.78 1.91
CA GLY A 46 14.22 8.00 1.29
C GLY A 46 13.40 8.87 2.23
N LEU A 47 12.80 9.91 1.66
CA LEU A 47 11.92 10.84 2.38
C LEU A 47 10.47 10.64 1.97
N VAL A 48 9.57 10.92 2.90
CA VAL A 48 8.14 11.12 2.66
C VAL A 48 7.87 12.61 2.77
N SER A 49 7.09 13.21 1.86
CA SER A 49 6.91 14.67 1.85
C SER A 49 6.09 15.21 3.03
N ALA A 50 5.29 14.36 3.68
CA ALA A 50 4.44 14.65 4.83
C ALA A 50 4.04 13.34 5.53
N GLY A 51 3.39 13.45 6.70
CA GLY A 51 2.79 12.29 7.36
C GLY A 51 1.71 11.63 6.50
N LEU A 52 1.70 10.30 6.47
CA LEU A 52 0.71 9.50 5.76
C LEU A 52 -0.64 9.58 6.47
N THR A 53 -1.71 9.87 5.74
CA THR A 53 -3.06 10.03 6.29
C THR A 53 -4.06 9.14 5.56
N ASN A 54 -5.27 8.97 6.10
CA ASN A 54 -6.35 8.26 5.39
C ASN A 54 -6.00 6.83 4.94
N GLY A 55 -5.18 6.14 5.73
CA GLY A 55 -4.68 4.79 5.40
C GLY A 55 -3.69 4.76 4.23
N GLU A 56 -3.06 5.90 3.90
CA GLU A 56 -1.94 5.95 2.96
C GLU A 56 -0.79 5.04 3.41
N TYR A 57 -0.12 4.42 2.45
CA TYR A 57 1.05 3.58 2.68
C TYR A 57 2.08 3.76 1.56
N VAL A 58 3.35 3.57 1.90
CA VAL A 58 4.47 3.55 0.96
C VAL A 58 4.58 2.18 0.31
N VAL A 59 4.78 2.18 -1.01
CA VAL A 59 5.07 1.02 -1.84
C VAL A 59 6.39 1.24 -2.57
N ILE A 60 7.29 0.26 -2.46
CA ILE A 60 8.59 0.23 -3.12
C ILE A 60 8.63 -0.97 -4.07
N THR A 61 9.02 -0.75 -5.32
CA THR A 61 9.26 -1.82 -6.28
C THR A 61 10.75 -1.92 -6.58
N VAL A 62 11.34 -3.10 -6.36
CA VAL A 62 12.74 -3.41 -6.63
C VAL A 62 12.79 -4.66 -7.48
N ASN A 63 13.38 -4.59 -8.68
CA ASN A 63 13.48 -5.75 -9.58
C ASN A 63 12.12 -6.46 -9.78
N ASP A 64 11.08 -5.67 -10.10
CA ASP A 64 9.68 -6.11 -10.26
C ASP A 64 8.99 -6.69 -9.01
N LYS A 65 9.69 -6.77 -7.87
CA LYS A 65 9.11 -7.20 -6.59
C LYS A 65 8.63 -6.01 -5.78
N THR A 66 7.40 -6.11 -5.26
CA THR A 66 6.74 -5.05 -4.48
C THR A 66 6.89 -5.29 -2.98
N TYR A 67 7.20 -4.22 -2.25
CA TYR A 67 7.26 -4.16 -0.80
C TYR A 67 6.36 -3.01 -0.32
N THR A 68 5.70 -3.19 0.81
CA THR A 68 4.71 -2.24 1.36
C THR A 68 5.02 -1.94 2.83
N SER A 69 4.49 -0.81 3.30
CA SER A 69 4.47 -0.41 4.72
C SER A 69 3.16 -0.78 5.43
N GLU A 70 2.24 -1.42 4.72
CA GLU A 70 1.09 -2.07 5.34
C GLU A 70 1.53 -3.16 6.34
N THR A 71 0.62 -3.53 7.24
CA THR A 71 0.87 -4.52 8.28
C THR A 71 1.44 -5.82 7.67
N GLY A 72 2.60 -6.25 8.16
CA GLY A 72 3.30 -7.45 7.68
C GLY A 72 4.21 -7.21 6.47
N GLY A 73 4.27 -5.99 5.95
CA GLY A 73 5.22 -5.58 4.92
C GLY A 73 6.62 -5.28 5.48
N ALA A 74 7.58 -5.16 4.57
CA ALA A 74 9.00 -4.97 4.90
C ALA A 74 9.44 -3.48 4.91
N VAL A 75 8.59 -2.57 4.42
CA VAL A 75 8.90 -1.13 4.41
C VAL A 75 8.52 -0.56 5.77
N VAL A 76 9.45 0.16 6.39
CA VAL A 76 9.20 0.85 7.65
C VAL A 76 9.21 2.35 7.40
N VAL A 77 8.16 3.02 7.88
CA VAL A 77 8.04 4.48 7.83
C VAL A 77 8.29 5.03 9.23
N ASP A 78 9.16 6.03 9.31
CA ASP A 78 9.38 6.84 10.49
C ASP A 78 8.64 8.18 10.31
N PRO A 79 7.46 8.33 10.92
CA PRO A 79 6.63 9.53 10.77
C PRO A 79 7.20 10.74 11.51
N ASP A 80 8.05 10.55 12.53
CA ASP A 80 8.63 11.65 13.30
C ASP A 80 9.71 12.37 12.49
N ASN A 81 10.43 11.61 11.65
CA ASN A 81 11.51 12.12 10.81
C ASN A 81 11.13 12.25 9.33
N ASN A 82 9.90 11.88 8.94
CA ASN A 82 9.47 11.81 7.54
C ASN A 82 10.43 10.99 6.65
N THR A 83 10.92 9.88 7.19
CA THR A 83 11.82 8.96 6.46
C THR A 83 11.18 7.59 6.30
N TRP A 84 11.73 6.80 5.39
CA TRP A 84 11.40 5.38 5.28
C TRP A 84 12.66 4.58 4.99
N TYR A 85 12.61 3.29 5.31
CA TYR A 85 13.62 2.34 4.90
C TYR A 85 13.03 0.99 4.51
N LEU A 86 13.77 0.26 3.67
CA LEU A 86 13.51 -1.12 3.29
C LEU A 86 14.84 -1.88 3.31
N GLN A 87 14.98 -2.80 4.25
CA GLN A 87 15.99 -3.84 4.16
C GLN A 87 15.47 -4.91 3.22
N LEU A 88 16.16 -5.17 2.10
CA LEU A 88 15.77 -6.29 1.25
C LEU A 88 15.91 -7.60 2.04
N PRO A 89 14.86 -8.45 2.08
CA PRO A 89 14.94 -9.75 2.73
C PRO A 89 15.99 -10.65 2.07
N ASP A 90 16.60 -11.56 2.84
CA ASP A 90 17.61 -12.50 2.33
C ASP A 90 17.11 -13.36 1.15
N GLY A 91 15.80 -13.69 1.15
CA GLY A 91 15.17 -14.42 0.05
C GLY A 91 15.08 -13.65 -1.28
N ASP A 92 15.34 -12.34 -1.25
CA ASP A 92 15.29 -11.43 -2.38
C ASP A 92 16.66 -10.84 -2.73
N ALA A 93 17.73 -11.50 -2.28
CA ALA A 93 19.10 -11.10 -2.55
C ALA A 93 19.34 -10.82 -4.04
N LEU A 94 19.86 -9.64 -4.33
CA LEU A 94 20.14 -9.13 -5.66
C LEU A 94 21.55 -9.54 -6.11
N SER A 95 21.73 -9.76 -7.41
CA SER A 95 23.05 -9.85 -8.02
C SER A 95 23.64 -8.47 -8.29
N VAL A 96 24.97 -8.37 -8.43
CA VAL A 96 25.66 -7.10 -8.68
C VAL A 96 25.37 -6.61 -10.11
N LYS A 97 24.40 -5.70 -10.24
CA LYS A 97 24.03 -4.97 -11.47
C LYS A 97 23.19 -3.74 -11.12
N ASN A 98 22.77 -2.98 -12.13
CA ASN A 98 21.84 -1.87 -11.96
C ASN A 98 20.40 -2.37 -11.87
N TYR A 99 19.62 -1.75 -10.98
CA TYR A 99 18.19 -1.99 -10.81
C TYR A 99 17.45 -0.65 -10.82
N ASP A 100 16.32 -0.61 -11.52
CA ASP A 100 15.36 0.46 -11.36
C ASP A 100 14.55 0.21 -10.09
N VAL A 101 14.45 1.25 -9.26
CA VAL A 101 13.66 1.25 -8.03
C VAL A 101 12.65 2.36 -8.13
N THR A 102 11.38 2.03 -7.88
CA THR A 102 10.32 3.02 -7.82
C THR A 102 9.72 3.06 -6.42
N ALA A 103 9.32 4.25 -6.00
CA ALA A 103 8.64 4.49 -4.75
C ALA A 103 7.39 5.32 -5.02
N GLN A 104 6.29 4.94 -4.39
CA GLN A 104 5.04 5.69 -4.49
C GLN A 104 4.24 5.56 -3.19
N VAL A 105 3.39 6.56 -2.94
CA VAL A 105 2.36 6.48 -1.91
C VAL A 105 1.07 5.98 -2.57
N LYS A 106 0.35 5.07 -1.91
CA LYS A 106 -0.98 4.60 -2.32
C LYS A 106 -1.99 4.86 -1.20
N ALA A 107 -3.26 5.07 -1.57
CA ALA A 107 -4.37 5.12 -0.63
C ALA A 107 -4.84 3.72 -0.22
N ALA A 108 -5.45 3.59 0.96
CA ALA A 108 -6.01 2.33 1.42
C ALA A 108 -7.08 1.78 0.46
N PRO A 109 -7.18 0.44 0.31
CA PRO A 109 -8.28 -0.17 -0.42
C PRO A 109 -9.63 0.10 0.29
N ALA A 110 -10.71 0.17 -0.49
CA ALA A 110 -12.06 0.42 0.02
C ALA A 110 -12.45 -0.61 1.10
N THR A 111 -12.87 -0.14 2.27
CA THR A 111 -13.37 -1.01 3.34
C THR A 111 -14.85 -1.29 3.10
N VAL A 112 -15.19 -2.58 3.01
CA VAL A 112 -16.57 -3.06 2.86
C VAL A 112 -17.15 -3.29 4.24
N ILE A 113 -18.18 -2.55 4.65
CA ILE A 113 -18.88 -2.78 5.93
C ILE A 113 -20.16 -3.56 5.65
N PRO A 114 -20.24 -4.87 5.98
CA PRO A 114 -21.51 -5.58 5.94
C PRO A 114 -22.42 -5.05 7.06
N LEU A 115 -23.67 -4.71 6.72
CA LEU A 115 -24.70 -4.52 7.73
C LEU A 115 -25.10 -5.89 8.27
N GLY A 116 -25.23 -6.00 9.59
CA GLY A 116 -25.74 -7.18 10.29
C GLY A 116 -27.17 -7.00 10.75
#